data_AF-A0A1R1DZT1-F1
#
_entry.id   AF-A0A1R1DZT1-F1
#
_cell.length_a   1.000
_cell.length_b   1.000
_cell.length_c   1.000
_cell.angle_alpha   90.00
_cell.angle_beta   90.00
_cell.angle_gamma   90.00
#
_symmetry.space_group_name_H-M   'P 1'
#
loop_
_entity.id
_entity.type
_entity.pdbx_description
1 polymer ?
#
loop_
_entity_poly.entity_id
_entity_poly.type
_entity_poly.pdbx_seq_one_letter_code
_entity_poly.pdbx_strand_id
1 'polypeptide(L)' 'MNIFWAIPFMLGLYVAYEGIDVLTTKVRGEGLAIYKLGMMIPIKDTPIYLYGSTFLLVGAVLVLSPIIIKMVLASEAKVQ' A
#
# COMPACT_ATOMS: atom_id res chain seq x y z
N MET A 1 13.82 6.33 15.89
CA MET A 1 13.45 6.23 14.47
C MET A 1 13.55 7.64 13.90
N ASN A 2 14.48 7.94 12.97
CA ASN A 2 14.57 9.31 12.42
C ASN A 2 13.23 9.71 11.81
N ILE A 3 12.78 10.93 12.08
CA ILE A 3 11.46 11.43 11.66
C ILE A 3 11.26 11.33 10.13
N PHE A 4 12.36 11.41 9.37
CA PHE A 4 12.38 11.21 7.93
C PHE A 4 11.85 9.84 7.48
N TRP A 5 12.12 8.78 8.23
CA TRP A 5 11.66 7.42 7.93
C TRP A 5 10.21 7.16 8.38
N ALA A 6 9.66 8.03 9.24
CA ALA A 6 8.27 7.91 9.66
C ALA A 6 7.30 8.25 8.53
N ILE A 7 7.69 9.14 7.60
CA ILE A 7 6.86 9.59 6.48
C ILE A 7 6.50 8.42 5.53
N PRO A 8 7.47 7.70 4.91
CA PRO A 8 7.14 6.58 4.03
C PRO A 8 6.43 5.44 4.77
N PHE A 9 6.74 5.24 6.05
CA PHE A 9 6.07 4.24 6.88
C PHE A 9 4.58 4.57 7.10
N MET A 10 4.26 5.79 7.52
CA MET A 10 2.88 6.24 7.72
C MET A 10 2.10 6.26 6.41
N LEU A 11 2.73 6.71 5.32
CA LEU A 11 2.11 6.67 3.99
C LEU A 11 1.83 5.23 3.55
N GLY A 12 2.78 4.32 3.77
CA GLY A 12 2.61 2.90 3.45
C GLY A 12 1.47 2.25 4.24
N LEU A 13 1.35 2.57 5.53
CA LEU A 13 0.23 2.10 6.36
C LEU A 13 -1.12 2.60 5.85
N TYR A 14 -1.21 3.88 5.47
CA TYR A 14 -2.42 4.45 4.89
C TYR A 14 -2.81 3.77 3.58
N VAL A 15 -1.86 3.58 2.67
CA VAL A 15 -2.10 2.91 1.38
C VAL A 15 -2.49 1.44 1.58
N ALA A 16 -1.86 0.74 2.53
CA ALA A 16 -2.23 -0.63 2.87
C ALA A 16 -3.65 -0.72 3.45
N TYR A 17 -4.02 0.22 4.34
CA TYR A 17 -5.37 0.33 4.88
C TYR A 17 -6.41 0.52 3.77
N GLU A 18 -6.16 1.43 2.82
CA GLU A 18 -7.05 1.63 1.67
C GLU A 18 -7.16 0.37 0.80
N GLY A 19 -6.08 -0.39 0.63
CA GLY A 19 -6.11 -1.69 -0.05
C GLY A 19 -7.00 -2.71 0.66
N ILE A 20 -6.93 -2.79 1.98
CA ILE A 20 -7.81 -3.67 2.80
C ILE A 20 -9.26 -3.21 2.69
N ASP A 21 -9.52 -1.91 2.75
CA ASP A 21 -10.87 -1.36 2.63
C ASP A 21 -11.49 -1.68 1.27
N VAL A 22 -10.70 -1.56 0.17
CA VAL A 22 -11.14 -1.99 -1.17
C VAL A 22 -11.46 -3.49 -1.20
N LEU A 23 -10.59 -4.35 -0.66
CA LEU A 23 -10.81 -5.81 -0.67
C LEU A 23 -11.95 -6.28 0.21
N THR A 24 -12.25 -5.54 1.28
CA THR A 24 -13.32 -5.87 2.23
C THR A 24 -14.63 -5.15 1.94
N THR A 25 -14.65 -4.27 0.92
CA THR A 25 -15.85 -3.59 0.44
C THR A 25 -16.86 -4.64 -0.01
N LYS A 26 -17.91 -4.81 0.79
CA LYS A 26 -19.03 -5.70 0.45
C LYS A 26 -19.88 -5.01 -0.62
N VAL A 27 -19.93 -5.61 -1.81
CA VAL A 27 -20.82 -5.18 -2.91
C VAL A 27 -22.26 -5.57 -2.56
N ARG A 28 -22.89 -4.80 -1.67
CA ARG A 28 -24.33 -4.93 -1.38
C ARG A 28 -25.09 -3.93 -2.25
N GLY A 29 -25.40 -4.36 -3.47
CA GLY A 29 -26.26 -3.63 -4.41
C GLY A 29 -25.51 -2.61 -5.25
N GLU A 30 -25.68 -2.71 -6.57
CA GLU A 30 -25.57 -1.69 -7.63
C GLU A 30 -24.76 -0.41 -7.34
N GLY A 31 -23.52 -0.53 -6.88
CA GLY A 31 -22.58 0.59 -6.80
C GLY A 31 -21.72 0.64 -8.06
N LEU A 32 -21.85 1.70 -8.86
CA LEU A 32 -21.19 1.83 -10.17
C LEU A 32 -19.65 1.90 -10.09
N ALA A 33 -19.10 2.45 -9.01
CA ALA A 33 -17.67 2.49 -8.70
C ALA A 33 -17.44 2.97 -7.25
N ILE A 34 -16.30 2.64 -6.66
CA ILE A 34 -15.77 3.28 -5.44
C ILE A 34 -14.64 4.24 -5.83
N TYR A 35 -14.51 5.38 -5.15
CA TYR A 35 -13.44 6.34 -5.40
C TYR A 35 -12.39 6.28 -4.30
N LYS A 36 -11.17 5.84 -4.62
CA LYS A 36 -10.08 5.61 -3.67
C LYS A 36 -8.74 6.04 -4.23
N LEU A 37 -7.93 6.72 -3.40
CA LEU A 37 -6.58 7.20 -3.78
C LEU A 37 -6.56 8.00 -5.10
N GLY A 38 -7.60 8.77 -5.38
CA GLY A 38 -7.73 9.55 -6.62
C GLY A 38 -8.25 8.76 -7.83
N MET A 39 -8.55 7.47 -7.67
CA MET A 39 -8.97 6.58 -8.75
C MET A 39 -10.40 6.08 -8.56
N MET A 40 -11.13 5.98 -9.68
CA MET A 40 -12.44 5.35 -9.72
C MET A 40 -12.28 3.85 -10.00
N ILE A 41 -12.56 3.03 -8.99
CA ILE A 41 -12.46 1.57 -9.04
C ILE A 41 -13.86 1.00 -9.30
N PRO A 42 -14.09 0.36 -10.46
CA PRO A 42 -15.38 -0.25 -10.74
C PRO A 42 -15.65 -1.40 -9.76
N ILE A 43 -16.88 -1.49 -9.25
CA ILE A 43 -17.26 -2.50 -8.26
C ILE A 43 -17.60 -3.82 -8.97
N LYS A 44 -16.56 -4.45 -9.52
CA LYS A 44 -16.58 -5.80 -10.10
C LYS A 44 -15.50 -6.61 -9.42
N ASP A 45 -15.67 -7.93 -9.35
CA ASP A 45 -14.73 -8.83 -8.66
C ASP A 45 -13.28 -8.61 -9.14
N THR A 46 -13.03 -8.67 -10.45
CA THR A 46 -11.68 -8.56 -11.01
C THR A 46 -10.98 -7.23 -10.67
N PRO A 47 -11.58 -6.04 -10.90
CA PRO A 47 -11.01 -4.77 -10.47
C PRO A 47 -10.78 -4.67 -8.96
N ILE A 48 -11.72 -5.11 -8.12
CA ILE A 48 -11.57 -5.02 -6.66
C ILE A 48 -10.32 -5.78 -6.21
N TYR A 49 -10.16 -7.03 -6.67
CA TYR A 49 -8.97 -7.82 -6.35
C TYR A 49 -7.70 -7.19 -6.91
N LEU A 50 -7.73 -6.67 -8.14
CA LEU A 50 -6.56 -6.05 -8.77
C LEU A 50 -6.11 -4.80 -8.03
N TYR A 51 -7.00 -3.82 -7.84
CA TYR A 51 -6.64 -2.55 -7.21
C TYR A 51 -6.38 -2.72 -5.71
N GLY A 52 -7.18 -3.53 -5.01
CA GLY A 52 -7.00 -3.81 -3.60
C GLY A 52 -5.66 -4.52 -3.31
N SER A 53 -5.30 -5.54 -4.10
CA SER A 53 -4.00 -6.21 -3.96
C SER A 53 -2.83 -5.30 -4.36
N THR A 54 -2.99 -4.46 -5.39
CA THR A 54 -1.97 -3.47 -5.79
C THR A 54 -1.71 -2.47 -4.68
N PHE A 55 -2.75 -1.92 -4.05
CA PHE A 55 -2.60 -0.99 -2.93
C PHE A 55 -1.93 -1.67 -1.73
N LEU A 56 -2.32 -2.91 -1.42
CA LEU A 56 -1.63 -3.68 -0.38
C LEU A 56 -0.15 -3.88 -0.67
N LEU A 57 0.21 -4.26 -1.90
CA LEU A 57 1.62 -4.45 -2.29
C LEU A 57 2.42 -3.15 -2.21
N VAL A 58 1.89 -2.05 -2.74
CA VAL A 58 2.54 -0.74 -2.69
C VAL A 58 2.68 -0.27 -1.24
N GLY A 59 1.64 -0.43 -0.43
CA GLY A 59 1.66 -0.12 1.00
C GLY A 59 2.71 -0.94 1.75
N ALA A 60 2.79 -2.24 1.51
CA ALA A 60 3.78 -3.12 2.12
C ALA A 60 5.22 -2.73 1.73
N VAL A 61 5.47 -2.42 0.45
CA VAL A 61 6.79 -1.96 -0.01
C VAL A 61 7.17 -0.64 0.67
N LEU A 62 6.24 0.30 0.80
CA LEU A 62 6.50 1.58 1.49
C LEU A 62 6.79 1.37 2.98
N VAL A 63 6.03 0.51 3.66
CA VAL A 63 6.24 0.15 5.07
C VAL A 63 7.62 -0.50 5.27
N LEU A 64 8.04 -1.38 4.35
CA LEU A 64 9.31 -2.09 4.43
C LEU A 64 10.51 -1.26 3.93
N SER A 65 10.28 -0.22 3.12
CA SER A 65 11.32 0.62 2.55
C SER A 65 12.36 1.15 3.56
N PRO A 66 12.02 1.67 4.76
CA PRO A 66 13.02 2.12 5.73
C PRO A 66 13.89 0.98 6.28
N ILE A 67 13.38 -0.25 6.32
CA ILE A 67 14.12 -1.42 6.79
C ILE A 67 15.05 -1.92 5.68
N ILE A 68 14.52 -2.06 4.47
CA ILE A 68 15.26 -2.52 3.29
C ILE A 68 16.44 -1.58 3.01
N ILE A 69 16.21 -0.26 3.02
CA ILE A 69 17.27 0.72 2.76
C ILE A 69 18.37 0.64 3.83
N LYS A 70 18.00 0.50 5.10
CA LYS A 70 19.00 0.32 6.18
C LYS A 70 19.79 -0.96 6.03
N MET A 71 19.16 -2.06 5.62
CA MET A 71 19.85 -3.33 5.38
C MET A 71 20.83 -3.23 4.22
N VAL A 72 20.43 -2.61 3.11
CA VAL A 72 21.29 -2.42 1.93
C VAL A 72 22.50 -1.54 2.30
N LEU A 73 22.28 -0.39 2.93
CA LEU A 73 23.37 0.51 3.34
C LEU A 73 24.32 -0.14 4.35
N ALA A 74 23.80 -0.93 5.30
CA ALA A 74 24.62 -1.65 6.25
C ALA A 74 25.44 -2.78 5.60
N SER A 75 24.91 -3.40 4.53
CA SER A 75 25.62 -4.41 3.75
C SER A 75 26.80 -3.80 2.99
N GLU A 76 26.62 -2.64 2.36
CA GLU A 76 27.69 -1.95 1.64
C GLU A 76 28.82 -1.51 2.57
N ALA A 77 28.48 -1.03 3.77
CA ALA A 77 29.46 -0.60 4.78
C ALA A 77 30.33 -1.74 5.35
N LYS A 78 29.93 -3.00 5.18
CA LYS A 78 30.67 -4.18 5.68
C LYS A 78 31.62 -4.79 4.65
N VAL A 79 31.50 -4.35 3.39
CA VAL A 79 32.31 -4.83 2.25
C VAL A 79 33.48 -3.87 1.96
N GLN A 80 33.45 -2.65 2.50
CA GLN A 80 34.58 -1.71 2.55
C GLN A 80 35.44 -1.94 3.80
#